data_AF-A0A118K4W0-F1
#
_entry.id   AF-A0A118K4W0-F1
#
_cell.length_a   1.000
_cell.length_b   1.000
_cell.length_c   1.000
_cell.angle_alpha   90.00
_cell.angle_beta   90.00
_cell.angle_gamma   90.00
#
_symmetry.space_group_name_H-M   'P 1'
#
loop_
_entity.id
_entity.type
_entity.pdbx_description
1 polymer ?
#
loop_
_entity_poly.entity_id
_entity_poly.type
_entity_poly.pdbx_seq_one_letter_code
_entity_poly.pdbx_strand_id
1 'polypeptide(L)'
;MAMVVVKKSVIGCSFLFLVSLLVFVAVAGAAQNEDNSNPRDVEEDQFHGLNISSFAARAKESQALNENAVQDPEEVVSMVEMSMRNSTERRKLGYFSCGTGNPIDDCWRFKTIDARGVNVHIANGACLTIQFITNVIVHGLHIHDCKPTGNALVRSSPSHYGWRTMADGDAISIFGSSHIWIDHNSLSNCADGLVDAVLGSTAITISNNYFTHHNERLVYEGQANASDYRLQPFWRRCRHGYFHVVNNDYTHWEMYAIGGSASPTINSQGNRYLAPVNPFAKEVTKRVDTAASQWHGWNWRSEGDLLLNGAYFTPSGAGASASYARASSLGAKSSSMVGTITSGAGVLGCRRGRQC
;
A
#
# COMPACT_ATOMS: atom_id res chain seq x y z
N MET A 1 -47.20 27.15 -0.84
CA MET A 1 -48.24 27.68 0.09
C MET A 1 -47.84 27.19 1.47
N ALA A 2 -47.69 28.07 2.48
CA ALA A 2 -46.98 27.81 3.76
C ALA A 2 -45.44 27.54 3.56
N MET A 3 -44.44 28.08 4.28
CA MET A 3 -44.30 28.72 5.61
C MET A 3 -44.44 27.70 6.76
N VAL A 4 -43.58 27.62 7.80
CA VAL A 4 -42.91 28.62 8.67
C VAL A 4 -41.56 28.03 9.19
N VAL A 5 -40.39 28.69 9.07
CA VAL A 5 -39.58 29.43 10.10
C VAL A 5 -39.40 28.71 11.47
N VAL A 6 -38.17 28.47 11.97
CA VAL A 6 -37.45 29.18 13.09
C VAL A 6 -36.05 28.51 13.31
N LYS A 7 -35.05 29.08 14.05
CA LYS A 7 -34.20 30.28 13.80
C LYS A 7 -33.31 30.63 15.03
N LYS A 8 -32.07 30.11 15.07
CA LYS A 8 -30.89 30.48 15.93
C LYS A 8 -30.84 30.08 17.44
N SER A 9 -29.59 30.11 17.97
CA SER A 9 -29.15 30.22 19.38
C SER A 9 -29.03 28.89 20.19
N VAL A 10 -28.06 28.68 21.11
CA VAL A 10 -26.91 29.50 21.58
C VAL A 10 -25.68 28.66 22.09
N ILE A 11 -24.65 29.36 22.58
CA ILE A 11 -23.36 28.98 23.23
C ILE A 11 -23.47 28.01 24.43
N GLY A 12 -22.42 27.22 24.72
CA GLY A 12 -22.18 26.63 26.05
C GLY A 12 -20.86 25.86 26.23
N CYS A 13 -19.83 26.47 26.84
CA CYS A 13 -18.63 25.76 27.31
C CYS A 13 -18.74 25.41 28.80
N SER A 14 -18.19 24.26 29.24
CA SER A 14 -17.17 24.16 30.32
C SER A 14 -16.90 22.69 30.68
N PHE A 15 -15.62 22.31 30.78
CA PHE A 15 -15.21 21.05 31.39
C PHE A 15 -15.09 21.22 32.91
N LEU A 16 -15.74 20.35 33.67
CA LEU A 16 -15.55 20.17 35.11
C LEU A 16 -15.69 18.68 35.43
N PHE A 17 -14.67 18.08 36.04
CA PHE A 17 -14.76 17.35 37.32
C PHE A 17 -13.38 16.79 37.70
N LEU A 18 -13.02 16.95 38.97
CA LEU A 18 -11.73 16.53 39.55
C LEU A 18 -11.96 16.31 41.07
N VAL A 19 -11.12 15.47 41.69
CA VAL A 19 -11.02 15.18 43.14
C VAL A 19 -12.07 14.23 43.75
N SER A 20 -11.60 13.03 44.11
CA SER A 20 -12.03 12.23 45.29
C SER A 20 -11.12 10.98 45.41
N LEU A 21 -10.70 10.45 46.56
CA LEU A 21 -10.39 11.04 47.88
C LEU A 21 -9.53 10.00 48.69
N LEU A 22 -8.49 10.50 49.39
CA LEU A 22 -7.79 9.92 50.57
C LEU A 22 -7.50 8.39 50.72
N VAL A 23 -6.18 8.08 50.72
CA VAL A 23 -5.38 7.52 51.85
C VAL A 23 -5.63 6.10 52.39
N PHE A 24 -4.54 5.31 52.43
CA PHE A 24 -4.11 4.51 53.60
C PHE A 24 -2.58 4.57 53.75
N VAL A 25 -2.04 4.34 54.95
CA VAL A 25 -0.61 4.53 55.30
C VAL A 25 -0.02 3.27 55.94
N ALA A 26 1.22 2.92 55.58
CA ALA A 26 2.12 2.05 56.34
C ALA A 26 3.57 2.53 56.16
N VAL A 27 4.41 2.43 57.19
CA VAL A 27 5.75 3.07 57.24
C VAL A 27 6.84 2.14 57.77
N ALA A 28 7.92 2.01 57.00
CA ALA A 28 9.29 1.67 57.39
C ALA A 28 10.19 2.00 56.17
N GLY A 29 11.48 2.33 56.28
CA GLY A 29 12.39 2.52 57.42
C GLY A 29 13.81 2.68 56.81
N ALA A 30 14.62 3.64 57.28
CA ALA A 30 15.71 4.19 56.44
C ALA A 30 17.13 3.63 56.70
N ALA A 31 17.89 3.55 55.60
CA ALA A 31 19.33 3.82 55.42
C ALA A 31 20.42 3.09 56.24
N GLN A 32 21.42 2.57 55.50
CA GLN A 32 22.89 2.61 55.73
C GLN A 32 23.45 1.99 57.05
N ASN A 33 24.58 1.28 57.05
CA ASN A 33 25.86 1.71 56.49
C ASN A 33 26.89 0.57 56.25
N GLU A 34 27.99 0.96 55.60
CA GLU A 34 29.36 0.40 55.48
C GLU A 34 29.82 -0.84 56.29
N ASP A 35 30.73 -1.63 55.70
CA ASP A 35 32.01 -1.95 56.34
C ASP A 35 33.13 -2.16 55.28
N ASN A 36 34.41 -2.16 55.70
CA ASN A 36 35.58 -1.86 54.87
C ASN A 36 36.68 -2.96 54.90
N SER A 37 37.21 -3.38 53.75
CA SER A 37 38.57 -3.93 53.67
C SER A 37 39.20 -3.89 52.26
N ASN A 38 40.48 -3.50 52.22
CA ASN A 38 41.44 -3.68 51.13
C ASN A 38 42.72 -4.26 51.78
N PRO A 39 43.61 -5.03 51.09
CA PRO A 39 44.86 -4.38 50.64
C PRO A 39 45.67 -5.05 49.48
N ARG A 40 46.71 -4.32 49.01
CA ARG A 40 47.95 -4.75 48.30
C ARG A 40 47.96 -4.87 46.77
N ASP A 41 48.28 -3.74 46.13
CA ASP A 41 49.56 -3.48 45.42
C ASP A 41 50.27 -4.65 44.69
N VAL A 42 50.42 -4.51 43.37
CA VAL A 42 51.60 -4.92 42.57
C VAL A 42 51.88 -3.82 41.54
N GLU A 43 53.14 -3.63 41.17
CA GLU A 43 53.70 -2.46 40.46
C GLU A 43 53.15 -2.18 39.05
N GLU A 44 53.06 -0.90 38.70
CA GLU A 44 52.98 -0.37 37.33
C GLU A 44 54.31 0.32 37.02
N ASP A 45 55.00 -0.08 35.94
CA ASP A 45 56.28 0.50 35.54
C ASP A 45 56.26 1.00 34.08
N GLN A 46 57.14 1.95 33.78
CA GLN A 46 56.96 2.97 32.75
C GLN A 46 57.27 2.50 31.33
N PHE A 47 56.60 3.11 30.33
CA PHE A 47 57.34 3.63 29.16
C PHE A 47 56.65 4.84 28.51
N HIS A 48 57.45 5.82 28.08
CA HIS A 48 56.99 7.15 27.69
C HIS A 48 56.58 7.30 26.21
N GLY A 49 55.40 7.90 25.98
CA GLY A 49 55.28 9.14 25.19
C GLY A 49 55.10 9.07 23.66
N LEU A 50 53.86 9.21 23.20
CA LEU A 50 53.54 9.65 21.82
C LEU A 50 52.45 10.74 21.78
N ASN A 51 52.92 11.99 21.68
CA ASN A 51 52.27 13.21 21.16
C ASN A 51 50.71 13.23 20.99
N ILE A 52 50.04 13.87 21.95
CA ILE A 52 48.56 14.05 22.00
C ILE A 52 48.00 14.85 20.81
N SER A 53 48.81 15.67 20.12
CA SER A 53 48.32 16.60 19.08
C SER A 53 47.70 15.93 17.84
N SER A 54 48.01 14.66 17.55
CA SER A 54 47.46 13.94 16.38
C SER A 54 45.99 13.50 16.53
N PHE A 55 45.54 13.24 17.75
CA PHE A 55 44.17 12.75 18.02
C PHE A 55 43.12 13.84 17.80
N ALA A 56 43.41 15.08 18.19
CA ALA A 56 42.50 16.21 18.01
C ALA A 56 42.25 16.57 16.53
N ALA A 57 43.23 16.30 15.65
CA ALA A 57 43.07 16.45 14.20
C ALA A 57 42.13 15.36 13.63
N ARG A 58 42.41 14.09 13.96
CA ARG A 58 41.59 12.93 13.53
C ARG A 58 40.15 12.98 14.06
N ALA A 59 39.93 13.51 15.26
CA ALA A 59 38.59 13.69 15.82
C ALA A 59 37.71 14.63 14.97
N LYS A 60 38.29 15.69 14.40
CA LYS A 60 37.58 16.58 13.46
C LYS A 60 37.32 15.92 12.10
N GLU A 61 38.26 15.10 11.64
CA GLU A 61 38.13 14.33 10.39
C GLU A 61 36.99 13.29 10.48
N SER A 62 36.87 12.57 11.60
CA SER A 62 35.74 11.66 11.85
C SER A 62 34.38 12.36 11.95
N GLN A 63 34.36 13.64 12.32
CA GLN A 63 33.11 14.41 12.46
C GLN A 63 32.56 14.91 11.11
N ALA A 64 33.39 14.92 10.05
CA ALA A 64 33.01 15.36 8.70
C ALA A 64 32.46 14.23 7.80
N LEU A 65 32.41 12.98 8.27
CA LEU A 65 32.00 11.81 7.49
C LEU A 65 30.58 11.31 7.79
N ASN A 66 29.82 11.99 8.63
CA ASN A 66 28.61 11.43 9.24
C ASN A 66 27.31 12.25 9.02
N GLU A 67 27.20 12.94 7.88
CA GLU A 67 25.95 13.63 7.46
C GLU A 67 24.77 12.67 7.21
N ASN A 68 25.03 11.35 7.20
CA ASN A 68 24.02 10.29 7.06
C ASN A 68 23.76 9.50 8.36
N ALA A 69 24.23 9.98 9.52
CA ALA A 69 23.87 9.39 10.80
C ALA A 69 22.37 9.52 11.07
N VAL A 70 21.73 8.44 11.52
CA VAL A 70 20.39 8.55 12.13
C VAL A 70 20.55 9.22 13.50
N GLN A 71 19.70 10.20 13.79
CA GLN A 71 19.80 11.02 15.01
C GLN A 71 19.61 10.22 16.31
N ASP A 72 18.86 9.12 16.24
CA ASP A 72 18.70 8.16 17.33
C ASP A 72 18.93 6.72 16.80
N PRO A 73 20.09 6.11 17.09
CA PRO A 73 20.36 4.70 16.77
C PRO A 73 19.53 3.73 17.62
N GLU A 74 19.13 4.11 18.84
CA GLU A 74 18.38 3.26 19.76
C GLU A 74 16.91 3.18 19.35
N GLU A 75 16.31 4.25 18.81
CA GLU A 75 15.00 4.20 18.16
C GLU A 75 15.02 3.21 17.00
N VAL A 76 16.03 3.26 16.12
CA VAL A 76 16.18 2.32 14.98
C VAL A 76 16.33 0.89 15.47
N VAL A 77 17.16 0.62 16.47
CA VAL A 77 17.30 -0.71 17.08
C VAL A 77 15.95 -1.17 17.65
N SER A 78 15.24 -0.33 18.41
CA SER A 78 13.93 -0.68 18.97
C SER A 78 12.88 -0.99 17.87
N MET A 79 12.93 -0.29 16.74
CA MET A 79 12.04 -0.50 15.59
C MET A 79 12.37 -1.79 14.84
N VAL A 80 13.66 -2.12 14.69
CA VAL A 80 14.13 -3.39 14.13
C VAL A 80 13.79 -4.55 15.06
N GLU A 81 14.03 -4.43 16.37
CA GLU A 81 13.65 -5.43 17.36
C GLU A 81 12.14 -5.64 17.43
N MET A 82 11.35 -4.57 17.41
CA MET A 82 9.87 -4.66 17.35
C MET A 82 9.42 -5.35 16.06
N SER A 83 10.09 -5.10 14.93
CA SER A 83 9.80 -5.75 13.64
C SER A 83 10.20 -7.23 13.62
N MET A 84 11.37 -7.58 14.19
CA MET A 84 11.81 -8.97 14.37
C MET A 84 10.91 -9.72 15.35
N ARG A 85 10.50 -9.07 16.45
CA ARG A 85 9.56 -9.63 17.44
C ARG A 85 8.19 -9.85 16.83
N ASN A 86 7.63 -8.87 16.12
CA ASN A 86 6.36 -9.03 15.39
C ASN A 86 6.45 -10.17 14.36
N SER A 87 7.55 -10.26 13.61
CA SER A 87 7.81 -11.36 12.66
C SER A 87 7.99 -12.73 13.34
N THR A 88 8.50 -12.76 14.57
CA THR A 88 8.78 -13.99 15.32
C THR A 88 7.55 -14.46 16.10
N GLU A 89 6.76 -13.56 16.69
CA GLU A 89 5.47 -13.90 17.29
C GLU A 89 4.47 -14.37 16.22
N ARG A 90 4.49 -13.81 14.99
CA ARG A 90 3.77 -14.38 13.83
C ARG A 90 4.19 -15.82 13.49
N ARG A 91 5.44 -16.22 13.78
CA ARG A 91 5.92 -17.61 13.60
C ARG A 91 5.61 -18.51 14.79
N LYS A 92 5.41 -17.95 15.99
CA LYS A 92 5.04 -18.68 17.23
C LYS A 92 3.54 -18.86 17.39
N LEU A 93 2.71 -17.97 16.82
CA LEU A 93 1.26 -18.15 16.73
C LEU A 93 0.98 -19.41 15.89
N GLY A 94 0.66 -20.50 16.58
CA GLY A 94 0.63 -21.86 16.03
C GLY A 94 -0.15 -21.99 14.71
N TYR A 95 0.60 -22.05 13.60
CA TYR A 95 0.13 -22.37 12.26
C TYR A 95 -0.18 -23.88 12.22
N PHE A 96 -1.37 -24.26 12.72
CA PHE A 96 -1.78 -25.64 12.96
C PHE A 96 -1.77 -26.50 11.68
N SER A 97 -0.69 -27.27 11.48
CA SER A 97 -0.62 -28.44 10.59
C SER A 97 -1.15 -28.24 9.17
N CYS A 98 -0.68 -27.19 8.51
CA CYS A 98 -0.95 -26.88 7.11
C CYS A 98 0.10 -27.59 6.23
N GLY A 99 -0.33 -28.61 5.45
CA GLY A 99 0.49 -29.81 5.20
C GLY A 99 0.57 -30.35 3.78
N THR A 100 0.10 -29.62 2.76
CA THR A 100 0.30 -29.98 1.33
C THR A 100 1.39 -29.16 0.66
N GLY A 101 1.79 -28.02 1.25
CA GLY A 101 2.90 -27.18 0.78
C GLY A 101 2.52 -26.21 -0.34
N ASN A 102 1.25 -26.20 -0.77
CA ASN A 102 0.70 -25.13 -1.58
C ASN A 102 0.08 -24.05 -0.65
N PRO A 103 0.56 -22.79 -0.67
CA PRO A 103 -0.02 -21.71 0.12
C PRO A 103 -1.53 -21.52 -0.06
N ILE A 104 -2.08 -21.90 -1.22
CA ILE A 104 -3.50 -21.73 -1.56
C ILE A 104 -4.43 -22.66 -0.78
N ASP A 105 -4.02 -23.91 -0.56
CA ASP A 105 -4.94 -24.98 -0.17
C ASP A 105 -4.97 -25.21 1.35
N ASP A 106 -3.87 -24.95 2.05
CA ASP A 106 -3.72 -25.43 3.43
C ASP A 106 -4.38 -24.57 4.52
N CYS A 107 -4.25 -23.23 4.46
CA CYS A 107 -4.34 -22.38 5.67
C CYS A 107 -5.21 -21.11 5.56
N TRP A 108 -5.97 -20.93 4.48
CA TRP A 108 -6.78 -19.72 4.25
C TRP A 108 -8.22 -19.89 4.75
N ARG A 109 -8.54 -19.31 5.91
CA ARG A 109 -9.87 -19.49 6.54
C ARG A 109 -11.04 -18.75 5.88
N PHE A 110 -10.79 -17.79 4.99
CA PHE A 110 -11.84 -17.11 4.21
C PHE A 110 -11.47 -17.02 2.72
N LYS A 111 -12.41 -16.56 1.88
CA LYS A 111 -12.70 -17.14 0.55
C LYS A 111 -11.60 -17.01 -0.50
N THR A 112 -11.22 -18.14 -1.08
CA THR A 112 -10.57 -18.22 -2.40
C THR A 112 -11.61 -18.41 -3.50
N ILE A 113 -11.47 -17.70 -4.61
CA ILE A 113 -12.01 -18.07 -5.93
C ILE A 113 -10.80 -18.47 -6.77
N ASP A 114 -10.77 -19.74 -7.18
CA ASP A 114 -9.65 -20.35 -7.92
C ASP A 114 -10.20 -21.02 -9.18
N ALA A 115 -9.63 -20.67 -10.33
CA ALA A 115 -9.94 -21.25 -11.64
C ALA A 115 -8.77 -22.03 -12.27
N ARG A 116 -7.72 -22.38 -11.52
CA ARG A 116 -6.61 -23.20 -12.03
C ARG A 116 -7.10 -24.49 -12.70
N GLY A 117 -6.84 -24.61 -14.00
CA GLY A 117 -7.10 -25.80 -14.79
C GLY A 117 -8.49 -25.85 -15.44
N VAL A 118 -9.26 -24.77 -15.34
CA VAL A 118 -10.54 -24.54 -16.04
C VAL A 118 -10.55 -23.14 -16.64
N ASN A 119 -11.27 -22.92 -17.74
CA ASN A 119 -11.44 -21.57 -18.26
C ASN A 119 -12.72 -20.95 -17.68
N VAL A 120 -12.59 -19.96 -16.81
CA VAL A 120 -13.70 -19.30 -16.12
C VAL A 120 -13.75 -17.82 -16.50
N HIS A 121 -14.89 -17.41 -17.04
CA HIS A 121 -15.19 -16.04 -17.42
C HIS A 121 -16.30 -15.46 -16.52
N ILE A 122 -16.10 -14.24 -16.01
CA ILE A 122 -17.12 -13.42 -15.33
C ILE A 122 -17.34 -12.18 -16.21
N ALA A 123 -18.53 -12.05 -16.81
CA ALA A 123 -18.75 -11.04 -17.84
C ALA A 123 -20.20 -10.62 -18.04
N ASN A 124 -20.40 -9.53 -18.79
CA ASN A 124 -21.67 -9.06 -19.32
C ASN A 124 -22.73 -8.58 -18.32
N GLY A 125 -22.33 -8.29 -17.08
CA GLY A 125 -23.18 -7.72 -16.04
C GLY A 125 -22.34 -7.14 -14.90
N ALA A 126 -22.86 -7.18 -13.66
CA ALA A 126 -22.05 -6.91 -12.48
C ALA A 126 -21.02 -8.03 -12.29
N CYS A 127 -19.78 -7.64 -11.93
CA CYS A 127 -18.68 -8.56 -11.68
C CYS A 127 -18.40 -8.66 -10.16
N LEU A 128 -17.15 -8.67 -9.70
CA LEU A 128 -16.84 -9.00 -8.30
C LEU A 128 -16.90 -7.79 -7.37
N THR A 129 -17.59 -7.93 -6.24
CA THR A 129 -17.58 -6.94 -5.16
C THR A 129 -17.12 -7.57 -3.85
N ILE A 130 -16.01 -7.08 -3.31
CA ILE A 130 -15.42 -7.49 -2.03
C ILE A 130 -15.72 -6.37 -1.03
N GLN A 131 -16.61 -6.61 -0.05
CA GLN A 131 -17.07 -5.55 0.84
C GLN A 131 -17.19 -5.99 2.30
N PHE A 132 -16.60 -5.17 3.20
CA PHE A 132 -16.58 -5.34 4.66
C PHE A 132 -16.12 -6.74 5.12
N ILE A 133 -15.16 -7.33 4.41
CA ILE A 133 -14.61 -8.66 4.67
C ILE A 133 -13.07 -8.64 4.68
N THR A 134 -12.48 -9.72 5.19
CA THR A 134 -11.02 -9.91 5.22
C THR A 134 -10.65 -11.29 4.69
N ASN A 135 -9.42 -11.42 4.19
CA ASN A 135 -8.85 -12.67 3.69
C ASN A 135 -9.67 -13.23 2.51
N VAL A 136 -9.56 -12.56 1.36
CA VAL A 136 -10.22 -12.97 0.10
C VAL A 136 -9.20 -13.01 -1.01
N ILE A 137 -9.25 -14.07 -1.83
CA ILE A 137 -8.25 -14.33 -2.86
C ILE A 137 -8.97 -14.64 -4.18
N VAL A 138 -8.54 -13.98 -5.24
CA VAL A 138 -9.17 -14.01 -6.57
C VAL A 138 -8.09 -14.41 -7.56
N HIS A 139 -8.16 -15.63 -8.09
CA HIS A 139 -7.07 -16.22 -8.86
C HIS A 139 -7.55 -16.99 -10.11
N GLY A 140 -6.86 -16.76 -11.23
CA GLY A 140 -7.06 -17.50 -12.49
C GLY A 140 -8.29 -17.10 -13.31
N LEU A 141 -8.95 -15.97 -13.03
CA LEU A 141 -10.20 -15.58 -13.70
C LEU A 141 -9.96 -14.71 -14.94
N HIS A 142 -10.78 -14.91 -15.97
CA HIS A 142 -11.06 -13.88 -16.97
C HIS A 142 -12.24 -13.03 -16.47
N ILE A 143 -12.07 -11.71 -16.32
CA ILE A 143 -13.16 -10.79 -15.95
C ILE A 143 -13.21 -9.64 -16.95
N HIS A 144 -14.32 -9.51 -17.67
CA HIS A 144 -14.41 -8.59 -18.81
C HIS A 144 -15.85 -8.22 -19.18
N ASP A 145 -16.05 -7.18 -19.99
CA ASP A 145 -17.39 -6.72 -20.42
C ASP A 145 -18.34 -6.44 -19.24
N CYS A 146 -17.79 -6.09 -18.07
CA CYS A 146 -18.53 -5.72 -16.88
C CYS A 146 -19.29 -4.42 -17.14
N LYS A 147 -20.53 -4.34 -16.65
CA LYS A 147 -21.51 -3.31 -17.04
C LYS A 147 -22.22 -2.74 -15.82
N PRO A 148 -22.68 -1.48 -15.86
CA PRO A 148 -23.47 -0.92 -14.79
C PRO A 148 -24.76 -1.73 -14.61
N THR A 149 -25.13 -2.04 -13.37
CA THR A 149 -26.39 -2.76 -13.07
C THR A 149 -27.21 -2.01 -12.04
N GLY A 150 -28.52 -1.91 -12.27
CA GLY A 150 -29.45 -1.26 -11.35
C GLY A 150 -29.61 -1.97 -10.00
N ASN A 151 -30.33 -1.31 -9.09
CA ASN A 151 -30.54 -1.78 -7.71
C ASN A 151 -31.21 -3.17 -7.66
N ALA A 152 -30.81 -4.01 -6.71
CA ALA A 152 -31.34 -5.37 -6.56
C ALA A 152 -31.30 -5.89 -5.12
N LEU A 153 -32.15 -6.88 -4.79
CA LEU A 153 -31.99 -7.72 -3.61
C LEU A 153 -30.95 -8.81 -3.90
N VAL A 154 -29.73 -8.64 -3.39
CA VAL A 154 -28.63 -9.59 -3.60
C VAL A 154 -28.46 -10.47 -2.37
N ARG A 155 -28.39 -11.77 -2.59
CA ARG A 155 -28.12 -12.77 -1.56
C ARG A 155 -26.71 -12.55 -0.97
N SER A 156 -26.63 -12.21 0.31
CA SER A 156 -25.35 -12.04 1.03
C SER A 156 -24.99 -13.23 1.92
N SER A 157 -25.92 -14.17 2.15
CA SER A 157 -25.64 -15.45 2.80
C SER A 157 -26.64 -16.55 2.34
N PRO A 158 -26.46 -17.82 2.71
CA PRO A 158 -27.45 -18.87 2.48
C PRO A 158 -28.85 -18.58 3.05
N SER A 159 -28.98 -17.66 4.01
CA SER A 159 -30.24 -17.28 4.66
C SER A 159 -30.64 -15.80 4.50
N HIS A 160 -29.76 -14.93 3.97
CA HIS A 160 -29.96 -13.48 3.96
C HIS A 160 -29.84 -12.84 2.56
N TYR A 161 -30.72 -11.88 2.28
CA TYR A 161 -30.67 -10.98 1.13
C TYR A 161 -30.53 -9.54 1.61
N GLY A 162 -29.54 -8.82 1.12
CA GLY A 162 -29.38 -7.38 1.35
C GLY A 162 -29.82 -6.58 0.13
N TRP A 163 -30.39 -5.39 0.37
CA TRP A 163 -30.58 -4.43 -0.72
C TRP A 163 -29.21 -3.90 -1.19
N ARG A 164 -28.99 -3.91 -2.50
CA ARG A 164 -27.83 -3.32 -3.16
C ARG A 164 -28.26 -2.18 -4.06
N THR A 165 -27.53 -1.08 -3.98
CA THR A 165 -27.59 0.02 -4.93
C THR A 165 -27.01 -0.39 -6.28
N MET A 166 -27.05 0.52 -7.24
CA MET A 166 -26.33 0.42 -8.50
C MET A 166 -24.86 -0.01 -8.27
N ALA A 167 -24.35 -0.84 -9.16
CA ALA A 167 -22.92 -1.10 -9.33
C ALA A 167 -22.46 -0.44 -10.63
N ASP A 168 -21.30 0.20 -10.61
CA ASP A 168 -20.85 1.10 -11.69
C ASP A 168 -20.25 0.35 -12.90
N GLY A 169 -19.84 -0.91 -12.71
CA GLY A 169 -19.42 -1.80 -13.80
C GLY A 169 -17.94 -2.19 -13.79
N ASP A 170 -17.26 -2.11 -12.63
CA ASP A 170 -15.89 -2.61 -12.46
C ASP A 170 -15.76 -4.12 -12.72
N ALA A 171 -14.52 -4.59 -12.96
CA ALA A 171 -14.20 -6.01 -12.79
C ALA A 171 -14.14 -6.45 -11.30
N ILE A 172 -13.44 -5.72 -10.44
CA ILE A 172 -13.30 -6.03 -9.00
C ILE A 172 -13.33 -4.75 -8.13
N SER A 173 -14.42 -4.51 -7.41
CA SER A 173 -14.54 -3.38 -6.47
C SER A 173 -14.29 -3.80 -5.01
N ILE A 174 -13.41 -3.10 -4.29
CA ILE A 174 -13.00 -3.44 -2.91
C ILE A 174 -13.36 -2.33 -1.91
N PHE A 175 -14.37 -2.58 -1.07
CA PHE A 175 -14.93 -1.61 -0.12
C PHE A 175 -14.64 -1.99 1.34
N GLY A 176 -13.90 -1.16 2.08
CA GLY A 176 -13.63 -1.33 3.51
C GLY A 176 -13.16 -2.74 3.91
N SER A 177 -12.29 -3.34 3.08
CA SER A 177 -11.88 -4.75 3.18
C SER A 177 -10.36 -4.88 3.29
N SER A 178 -9.85 -6.02 3.81
CA SER A 178 -8.40 -6.18 4.00
C SER A 178 -7.85 -7.58 3.76
N HIS A 179 -6.52 -7.70 3.61
CA HIS A 179 -5.84 -8.97 3.32
C HIS A 179 -6.38 -9.61 2.04
N ILE A 180 -6.38 -8.84 0.95
CA ILE A 180 -6.94 -9.24 -0.35
C ILE A 180 -5.79 -9.56 -1.31
N TRP A 181 -5.85 -10.69 -2.02
CA TRP A 181 -4.86 -11.03 -3.06
C TRP A 181 -5.57 -11.26 -4.40
N ILE A 182 -5.24 -10.43 -5.39
CA ILE A 182 -5.72 -10.55 -6.77
C ILE A 182 -4.51 -10.98 -7.61
N ASP A 183 -4.56 -12.20 -8.14
CA ASP A 183 -3.39 -12.86 -8.73
C ASP A 183 -3.70 -13.64 -10.02
N HIS A 184 -2.87 -13.55 -11.05
CA HIS A 184 -3.04 -14.33 -12.29
C HIS A 184 -4.46 -14.23 -12.93
N ASN A 185 -5.09 -13.05 -12.88
CA ASN A 185 -6.35 -12.78 -13.57
C ASN A 185 -6.10 -11.98 -14.87
N SER A 186 -6.97 -12.15 -15.84
CA SER A 186 -7.00 -11.36 -17.08
C SER A 186 -8.21 -10.43 -17.06
N LEU A 187 -7.96 -9.11 -17.04
CA LEU A 187 -8.96 -8.07 -16.74
C LEU A 187 -9.02 -7.05 -17.89
N SER A 188 -10.20 -6.83 -18.49
CA SER A 188 -10.33 -5.99 -19.71
C SER A 188 -11.75 -5.52 -20.05
N ASN A 189 -11.90 -4.38 -20.73
CA ASN A 189 -13.15 -3.92 -21.34
C ASN A 189 -14.36 -3.81 -20.38
N CYS A 190 -14.11 -3.48 -19.11
CA CYS A 190 -15.13 -3.09 -18.14
C CYS A 190 -15.65 -1.68 -18.43
N ALA A 191 -16.81 -1.33 -17.88
CA ALA A 191 -17.48 -0.06 -18.19
C ALA A 191 -16.92 1.15 -17.41
N ASP A 192 -16.38 0.94 -16.21
CA ASP A 192 -15.79 2.00 -15.37
C ASP A 192 -14.33 1.67 -15.00
N GLY A 193 -14.07 0.82 -14.00
CA GLY A 193 -12.72 0.40 -13.59
C GLY A 193 -12.37 -1.09 -13.83
N LEU A 194 -11.09 -1.45 -13.68
CA LEU A 194 -10.66 -2.85 -13.57
C LEU A 194 -10.56 -3.31 -12.11
N VAL A 195 -9.94 -2.51 -11.24
CA VAL A 195 -9.89 -2.75 -9.80
C VAL A 195 -10.02 -1.42 -9.06
N ASP A 196 -11.04 -1.29 -8.21
CA ASP A 196 -11.16 -0.17 -7.24
C ASP A 196 -10.88 -0.66 -5.80
N ALA A 197 -10.34 0.23 -4.97
CA ALA A 197 -10.15 0.03 -3.54
C ALA A 197 -10.43 1.33 -2.75
N VAL A 198 -11.55 1.36 -2.02
CA VAL A 198 -12.07 2.54 -1.28
C VAL A 198 -12.51 2.21 0.14
N LEU A 199 -13.01 3.22 0.87
CA LEU A 199 -13.52 3.13 2.25
C LEU A 199 -12.50 2.55 3.25
N GLY A 200 -11.22 2.88 3.09
CA GLY A 200 -10.15 2.46 4.01
C GLY A 200 -9.66 1.03 3.80
N SER A 201 -9.96 0.39 2.66
CA SER A 201 -9.39 -0.91 2.30
C SER A 201 -7.86 -0.90 2.35
N THR A 202 -7.25 -1.97 2.84
CA THR A 202 -5.81 -2.01 3.18
C THR A 202 -5.23 -3.43 3.10
N ALA A 203 -3.91 -3.57 3.08
CA ALA A 203 -3.21 -4.86 2.89
C ALA A 203 -3.74 -5.63 1.66
N ILE A 204 -3.73 -4.96 0.50
CA ILE A 204 -4.11 -5.54 -0.79
C ILE A 204 -2.83 -5.82 -1.60
N THR A 205 -2.73 -7.02 -2.16
CA THR A 205 -1.68 -7.41 -3.12
C THR A 205 -2.32 -7.64 -4.49
N ILE A 206 -1.73 -7.05 -5.53
CA ILE A 206 -2.12 -7.24 -6.92
C ILE A 206 -0.86 -7.69 -7.66
N SER A 207 -0.82 -8.94 -8.14
CA SER A 207 0.36 -9.55 -8.78
C SER A 207 0.00 -10.37 -10.00
N ASN A 208 0.92 -10.49 -10.97
CA ASN A 208 0.79 -11.39 -12.11
C ASN A 208 -0.50 -11.24 -12.96
N ASN A 209 -1.28 -10.16 -12.81
CA ASN A 209 -2.50 -9.92 -13.57
C ASN A 209 -2.20 -9.27 -14.92
N TYR A 210 -3.02 -9.55 -15.92
CA TYR A 210 -2.91 -8.96 -17.26
C TYR A 210 -4.07 -8.00 -17.50
N PHE A 211 -3.76 -6.70 -17.58
CA PHE A 211 -4.73 -5.62 -17.76
C PHE A 211 -4.67 -5.08 -19.19
N THR A 212 -5.75 -5.15 -19.97
CA THR A 212 -5.78 -4.66 -21.36
C THR A 212 -7.12 -4.04 -21.76
N HIS A 213 -7.16 -3.38 -22.92
CA HIS A 213 -8.39 -2.91 -23.59
C HIS A 213 -9.38 -2.21 -22.64
N HIS A 214 -8.86 -1.26 -21.85
CA HIS A 214 -9.64 -0.59 -20.82
C HIS A 214 -9.25 0.89 -20.75
N ASN A 215 -10.04 1.69 -21.44
CA ASN A 215 -9.98 3.14 -21.43
C ASN A 215 -11.30 3.63 -20.81
N GLU A 216 -11.23 4.46 -19.78
CA GLU A 216 -12.43 5.14 -19.26
C GLU A 216 -13.00 6.02 -20.37
N ARG A 217 -14.19 5.66 -20.85
CA ARG A 217 -14.69 6.16 -22.13
C ARG A 217 -15.16 7.61 -22.00
N LEU A 218 -14.38 8.53 -22.57
CA LEU A 218 -14.88 9.86 -22.95
C LEU A 218 -15.99 9.70 -24.01
N VAL A 219 -17.23 9.57 -23.57
CA VAL A 219 -18.41 9.67 -24.43
C VAL A 219 -18.65 11.14 -24.74
N TYR A 220 -18.63 11.49 -26.03
CA TYR A 220 -19.00 12.82 -26.51
C TYR A 220 -20.13 12.69 -27.52
N GLU A 221 -21.36 13.03 -27.11
CA GLU A 221 -22.52 13.04 -28.00
C GLU A 221 -23.62 13.99 -27.48
N GLY A 222 -24.22 14.79 -28.37
CA GLY A 222 -25.60 15.29 -28.21
C GLY A 222 -25.92 16.39 -27.18
N GLN A 223 -25.61 17.65 -27.52
CA GLN A 223 -26.38 18.87 -27.19
C GLN A 223 -26.92 19.13 -25.75
N ALA A 224 -26.32 20.15 -25.13
CA ALA A 224 -27.00 21.23 -24.38
C ALA A 224 -28.01 20.89 -23.26
N ASN A 225 -27.51 20.88 -22.02
CA ASN A 225 -27.98 21.85 -21.02
C ASN A 225 -26.86 22.18 -20.01
N ALA A 226 -26.76 23.45 -19.59
CA ALA A 226 -25.60 23.97 -18.87
C ALA A 226 -25.80 23.97 -17.34
N SER A 227 -25.57 22.81 -16.69
CA SER A 227 -25.56 22.74 -15.22
C SER A 227 -24.73 21.61 -14.60
N ASP A 228 -24.52 20.47 -15.28
CA ASP A 228 -23.89 19.29 -14.66
C ASP A 228 -22.53 18.91 -15.28
N TYR A 229 -21.48 19.62 -14.85
CA TYR A 229 -20.09 19.41 -15.27
C TYR A 229 -19.23 18.81 -14.15
N ARG A 230 -19.67 17.69 -13.53
CA ARG A 230 -18.89 16.99 -12.46
C ARG A 230 -18.87 15.47 -12.55
N LEU A 231 -18.67 14.92 -13.74
CA LEU A 231 -18.20 13.54 -13.90
C LEU A 231 -16.68 13.55 -14.16
N GLN A 232 -15.92 12.88 -13.29
CA GLN A 232 -14.48 12.67 -13.43
C GLN A 232 -14.18 11.16 -13.51
N PRO A 233 -13.53 10.67 -14.59
CA PRO A 233 -12.92 9.33 -14.59
C PRO A 233 -11.73 9.25 -13.59
N PHE A 234 -11.50 8.07 -13.02
CA PHE A 234 -10.66 7.84 -11.83
C PHE A 234 -9.61 6.72 -11.94
N TRP A 235 -9.62 5.82 -12.92
CA TRP A 235 -9.06 4.47 -12.74
C TRP A 235 -7.62 4.18 -13.18
N ARG A 236 -6.74 5.15 -12.91
CA ARG A 236 -5.32 4.91 -12.55
C ARG A 236 -4.82 5.81 -11.40
N ARG A 237 -5.72 6.29 -10.53
CA ARG A 237 -5.48 7.43 -9.60
C ARG A 237 -5.40 7.02 -8.13
N CYS A 238 -4.18 6.84 -7.62
CA CYS A 238 -3.91 6.66 -6.19
C CYS A 238 -4.46 7.83 -5.34
N ARG A 239 -5.16 7.55 -4.23
CA ARG A 239 -5.72 8.56 -3.31
C ARG A 239 -5.41 8.19 -1.85
N HIS A 240 -4.67 9.06 -1.15
CA HIS A 240 -4.17 8.84 0.21
C HIS A 240 -3.35 7.54 0.37
N GLY A 241 -2.85 7.24 1.57
CA GLY A 241 -2.15 5.99 1.85
C GLY A 241 -0.82 5.82 1.09
N TYR A 242 -0.47 4.55 0.82
CA TYR A 242 0.85 4.13 0.36
C TYR A 242 0.74 3.03 -0.70
N PHE A 243 1.50 3.14 -1.79
CA PHE A 243 1.50 2.19 -2.90
C PHE A 243 2.92 1.75 -3.26
N HIS A 244 3.18 0.43 -3.28
CA HIS A 244 4.41 -0.16 -3.82
C HIS A 244 4.15 -0.70 -5.22
N VAL A 245 4.69 -0.02 -6.23
CA VAL A 245 4.63 -0.40 -7.64
C VAL A 245 5.99 -0.98 -8.01
N VAL A 246 6.09 -2.31 -8.05
CA VAL A 246 7.36 -3.02 -8.20
C VAL A 246 7.35 -4.01 -9.35
N ASN A 247 8.37 -3.96 -10.20
CA ASN A 247 8.63 -4.90 -11.29
C ASN A 247 7.50 -5.15 -12.31
N ASN A 248 6.62 -4.17 -12.54
CA ASN A 248 5.56 -4.22 -13.55
C ASN A 248 6.10 -3.83 -14.95
N ASP A 249 5.51 -4.36 -16.02
CA ASP A 249 5.74 -3.87 -17.39
C ASP A 249 4.57 -3.01 -17.87
N TYR A 250 4.83 -1.72 -18.11
CA TYR A 250 3.87 -0.77 -18.63
C TYR A 250 4.17 -0.47 -20.09
N THR A 251 3.17 -0.65 -20.95
CA THR A 251 3.23 -0.29 -22.37
C THR A 251 1.92 0.39 -22.79
N HIS A 252 1.96 1.19 -23.86
CA HIS A 252 0.76 1.69 -24.57
C HIS A 252 -0.30 2.42 -23.70
N TRP A 253 0.10 3.13 -22.64
CA TRP A 253 -0.82 3.99 -21.91
C TRP A 253 -1.23 5.21 -22.76
N GLU A 254 -2.47 5.69 -22.61
CA GLU A 254 -2.98 6.80 -23.43
C GLU A 254 -2.63 8.18 -22.85
N MET A 255 -2.77 8.34 -21.53
CA MET A 255 -2.47 9.59 -20.82
C MET A 255 -1.27 9.49 -19.87
N TYR A 256 -1.24 8.45 -19.02
CA TYR A 256 -0.19 8.22 -18.01
C TYR A 256 -0.25 6.76 -17.51
N ALA A 257 0.84 6.27 -16.92
CA ALA A 257 0.90 4.92 -16.34
C ALA A 257 0.54 4.88 -14.85
N ILE A 258 0.93 5.91 -14.09
CA ILE A 258 0.70 6.09 -12.65
C ILE A 258 0.06 7.47 -12.41
N GLY A 259 -1.11 7.51 -11.79
CA GLY A 259 -1.80 8.74 -11.42
C GLY A 259 -2.04 8.86 -9.92
N GLY A 260 -2.40 10.05 -9.48
CA GLY A 260 -2.84 10.25 -8.10
C GLY A 260 -3.30 11.66 -7.76
N SER A 261 -4.01 11.77 -6.65
CA SER A 261 -4.48 13.04 -6.09
C SER A 261 -4.66 12.94 -4.57
N ALA A 262 -4.65 14.07 -3.86
CA ALA A 262 -4.80 14.14 -2.40
C ALA A 262 -3.68 13.38 -1.63
N SER A 263 -2.43 13.62 -2.05
CA SER A 263 -1.21 13.18 -1.33
C SER A 263 -1.07 11.67 -1.07
N PRO A 264 -1.17 10.79 -2.09
CA PRO A 264 -0.71 9.41 -1.95
C PRO A 264 0.82 9.37 -1.88
N THR A 265 1.39 8.42 -1.15
CA THR A 265 2.82 8.07 -1.24
C THR A 265 2.99 6.96 -2.27
N ILE A 266 3.84 7.17 -3.28
CA ILE A 266 4.03 6.23 -4.39
C ILE A 266 5.50 5.83 -4.48
N ASN A 267 5.73 4.51 -4.48
CA ASN A 267 7.03 3.89 -4.58
C ASN A 267 7.14 3.08 -5.88
N SER A 268 7.77 3.65 -6.90
CA SER A 268 8.09 2.94 -8.14
C SER A 268 9.50 2.33 -8.04
N GLN A 269 9.63 1.00 -8.11
CA GLN A 269 10.93 0.33 -8.08
C GLN A 269 11.05 -0.79 -9.14
N GLY A 270 12.10 -0.72 -9.96
CA GLY A 270 12.49 -1.78 -10.91
C GLY A 270 11.44 -2.13 -11.98
N ASN A 271 10.47 -1.27 -12.25
CA ASN A 271 9.46 -1.45 -13.30
C ASN A 271 10.07 -1.20 -14.69
N ARG A 272 9.29 -1.46 -15.75
CA ARG A 272 9.59 -1.08 -17.13
C ARG A 272 8.47 -0.18 -17.66
N TYR A 273 8.85 0.91 -18.31
CA TYR A 273 7.94 1.93 -18.83
C TYR A 273 8.25 2.20 -20.30
N LEU A 274 7.55 1.53 -21.20
CA LEU A 274 7.61 1.79 -22.65
C LEU A 274 6.54 2.80 -23.04
N ALA A 275 6.94 4.07 -23.18
CA ALA A 275 6.00 5.13 -23.54
C ALA A 275 5.35 4.90 -24.92
N PRO A 276 4.10 5.35 -25.11
CA PRO A 276 3.44 5.33 -26.42
C PRO A 276 4.19 6.21 -27.44
N VAL A 277 3.83 6.10 -28.72
CA VAL A 277 4.37 6.97 -29.79
C VAL A 277 4.00 8.45 -29.56
N ASN A 278 2.82 8.71 -28.98
CA ASN A 278 2.31 10.06 -28.68
C ASN A 278 3.33 10.91 -27.87
N PRO A 279 3.80 12.06 -28.39
CA PRO A 279 4.76 12.92 -27.69
C PRO A 279 4.17 13.59 -26.44
N PHE A 280 2.84 13.68 -26.31
CA PHE A 280 2.18 14.28 -25.15
C PHE A 280 1.93 13.30 -23.99
N ALA A 281 2.22 12.00 -24.18
CA ALA A 281 2.01 10.95 -23.18
C ALA A 281 3.34 10.30 -22.72
N LYS A 282 4.42 11.10 -22.70
CA LYS A 282 5.77 10.64 -22.29
C LYS A 282 5.99 10.65 -20.77
N GLU A 283 5.22 11.45 -20.02
CA GLU A 283 5.29 11.41 -18.56
C GLU A 283 4.61 10.13 -18.03
N VAL A 284 5.35 9.35 -17.25
CA VAL A 284 4.85 8.15 -16.55
C VAL A 284 3.82 8.52 -15.48
N THR A 285 4.00 9.69 -14.86
CA THR A 285 3.29 10.15 -13.67
C THR A 285 2.30 11.28 -13.94
N LYS A 286 1.09 11.23 -13.34
CA LYS A 286 0.13 12.34 -13.40
C LYS A 286 -0.44 12.72 -12.03
N ARG A 287 -0.16 13.94 -11.57
CA ARG A 287 -0.89 14.55 -10.45
C ARG A 287 -2.17 15.16 -11.01
N VAL A 288 -3.32 14.68 -10.56
CA VAL A 288 -4.62 15.00 -11.15
C VAL A 288 -5.29 16.12 -10.35
N ASP A 289 -5.84 17.12 -11.05
CA ASP A 289 -6.52 18.31 -10.51
C ASP A 289 -5.74 19.12 -9.46
N THR A 290 -4.41 19.03 -9.45
CA THR A 290 -3.58 19.58 -8.36
C THR A 290 -2.49 20.51 -8.90
N ALA A 291 -2.37 21.70 -8.31
CA ALA A 291 -1.33 22.66 -8.67
C ALA A 291 0.07 22.20 -8.22
N ALA A 292 1.13 22.58 -8.94
CA ALA A 292 2.51 22.21 -8.64
C ALA A 292 2.91 22.53 -7.18
N SER A 293 2.57 23.73 -6.71
CA SER A 293 2.78 24.19 -5.34
C SER A 293 2.13 23.33 -4.25
N GLN A 294 1.11 22.52 -4.60
CA GLN A 294 0.42 21.62 -3.67
C GLN A 294 0.97 20.19 -3.70
N TRP A 295 1.46 19.71 -4.86
CA TRP A 295 1.95 18.32 -4.98
C TRP A 295 3.46 18.14 -4.83
N HIS A 296 4.28 19.20 -4.87
CA HIS A 296 5.74 19.08 -4.67
C HIS A 296 6.11 18.39 -3.34
N GLY A 297 5.27 18.49 -2.30
CA GLY A 297 5.46 17.78 -1.02
C GLY A 297 5.02 16.32 -0.99
N TRP A 298 4.40 15.78 -2.05
CA TRP A 298 3.92 14.39 -2.08
C TRP A 298 5.08 13.43 -2.37
N ASN A 299 5.30 12.44 -1.51
CA ASN A 299 6.40 11.48 -1.65
C ASN A 299 6.17 10.50 -2.82
N TRP A 300 6.70 10.83 -4.00
CA TRP A 300 6.62 10.01 -5.22
C TRP A 300 8.06 9.75 -5.70
N ARG A 301 8.52 8.50 -5.60
CA ARG A 301 9.89 8.11 -6.02
C ARG A 301 9.90 7.06 -7.12
N SER A 302 11.00 7.04 -7.87
CA SER A 302 11.34 6.07 -8.92
C SER A 302 12.78 5.60 -8.67
N GLU A 303 13.02 4.29 -8.72
CA GLU A 303 14.30 3.68 -8.33
C GLU A 303 14.57 2.43 -9.19
N GLY A 304 15.63 2.46 -10.01
CA GLY A 304 15.98 1.33 -10.89
C GLY A 304 14.98 1.03 -12.02
N ASP A 305 13.97 1.87 -12.22
CA ASP A 305 12.97 1.73 -13.29
C ASP A 305 13.60 1.92 -14.70
N LEU A 306 13.19 1.10 -15.66
CA LEU A 306 13.64 1.17 -17.06
C LEU A 306 12.68 2.03 -17.90
N LEU A 307 13.11 3.26 -18.17
CA LEU A 307 12.39 4.24 -18.98
C LEU A 307 12.76 4.09 -20.48
N LEU A 308 11.76 3.87 -21.35
CA LEU A 308 11.94 3.59 -22.78
C LEU A 308 11.07 4.50 -23.67
N ASN A 309 11.48 4.68 -24.94
CA ASN A 309 10.79 5.53 -25.93
C ASN A 309 10.53 6.98 -25.43
N GLY A 310 11.49 7.54 -24.69
CA GLY A 310 11.38 8.88 -24.11
C GLY A 310 10.43 8.98 -22.91
N ALA A 311 10.06 7.86 -22.27
CA ALA A 311 9.38 7.88 -20.97
C ALA A 311 10.21 8.68 -19.94
N TYR A 312 9.54 9.42 -19.05
CA TYR A 312 10.18 10.01 -17.88
C TYR A 312 9.26 9.99 -16.65
N PHE A 313 9.85 9.88 -15.46
CA PHE A 313 9.14 9.94 -14.18
C PHE A 313 9.50 11.25 -13.48
N THR A 314 8.51 12.07 -13.13
CA THR A 314 8.74 13.29 -12.33
C THR A 314 8.63 12.92 -10.85
N PRO A 315 9.71 12.96 -10.04
CA PRO A 315 9.64 12.67 -8.60
C PRO A 315 9.10 13.86 -7.79
N SER A 316 8.74 13.63 -6.52
CA SER A 316 8.38 14.69 -5.57
C SER A 316 8.51 14.22 -4.11
N GLY A 317 8.47 15.16 -3.16
CA GLY A 317 8.61 14.92 -1.72
C GLY A 317 10.06 14.73 -1.27
N ALA A 318 10.23 14.45 0.03
CA ALA A 318 11.54 14.42 0.70
C ALA A 318 12.24 13.04 0.66
N GLY A 319 11.78 12.11 -0.18
CA GLY A 319 12.39 10.77 -0.34
C GLY A 319 12.33 9.85 0.88
N ALA A 320 11.64 10.24 1.96
CA ALA A 320 11.78 9.68 3.31
C ALA A 320 11.63 8.13 3.42
N SER A 321 12.77 7.46 3.60
CA SER A 321 12.95 5.99 3.65
C SER A 321 11.97 5.26 4.57
N ALA A 322 11.75 5.77 5.79
CA ALA A 322 10.91 5.16 6.81
C ALA A 322 9.44 4.95 6.39
N SER A 323 8.94 5.74 5.43
CA SER A 323 7.58 5.55 4.88
C SER A 323 7.47 4.29 4.01
N TYR A 324 8.56 3.92 3.32
CA TYR A 324 8.61 2.81 2.37
C TYR A 324 8.78 1.45 3.05
N ALA A 325 9.42 1.41 4.23
CA ALA A 325 9.65 0.19 5.01
C ALA A 325 8.35 -0.54 5.45
N ARG A 326 7.18 0.09 5.36
CA ARG A 326 5.89 -0.50 5.75
C ARG A 326 5.38 -1.57 4.77
N ALA A 327 5.81 -1.54 3.50
CA ALA A 327 5.54 -2.63 2.58
C ALA A 327 6.67 -3.66 2.64
N SER A 328 6.55 -4.62 3.56
CA SER A 328 7.47 -5.76 3.68
C SER A 328 7.25 -6.79 2.55
N SER A 329 7.29 -6.35 1.30
CA SER A 329 7.31 -7.18 0.10
C SER A 329 8.69 -7.10 -0.57
N LEU A 330 9.05 -8.21 -1.23
CA LEU A 330 10.35 -8.51 -1.83
C LEU A 330 11.08 -7.30 -2.44
N GLY A 331 12.37 -7.16 -2.13
CA GLY A 331 13.23 -6.14 -2.75
C GLY A 331 13.23 -6.25 -4.28
N ALA A 332 13.13 -5.10 -4.95
CA ALA A 332 12.92 -5.03 -6.38
C ALA A 332 14.03 -5.75 -7.18
N LYS A 333 13.61 -6.55 -8.15
CA LYS A 333 14.51 -7.14 -9.15
C LYS A 333 14.97 -6.06 -10.13
N SER A 334 16.10 -6.30 -10.82
CA SER A 334 16.51 -5.47 -11.95
C SER A 334 15.38 -5.34 -12.99
N SER A 335 15.13 -4.12 -13.45
CA SER A 335 14.14 -3.82 -14.49
C SER A 335 14.43 -4.53 -15.83
N SER A 336 15.67 -4.97 -16.06
CA SER A 336 16.02 -5.84 -17.19
C SER A 336 15.35 -7.23 -17.15
N MET A 337 14.94 -7.72 -15.97
CA MET A 337 14.23 -9.00 -15.83
C MET A 337 12.72 -8.88 -16.01
N VAL A 338 12.15 -7.67 -16.05
CA VAL A 338 10.69 -7.43 -16.02
C VAL A 338 9.97 -8.21 -17.12
N GLY A 339 10.38 -8.07 -18.38
CA GLY A 339 9.74 -8.78 -19.49
C GLY A 339 9.77 -10.32 -19.38
N THR A 340 10.73 -10.88 -18.64
CA THR A 340 10.79 -12.32 -18.35
C THR A 340 9.82 -12.69 -17.23
N ILE A 341 9.83 -11.95 -16.11
CA ILE A 341 8.98 -12.28 -14.94
C ILE A 341 7.51 -11.94 -15.14
N THR A 342 7.16 -10.98 -16.01
CA THR A 342 5.78 -10.69 -16.41
C THR A 342 5.30 -11.51 -17.61
N SER A 343 6.13 -12.38 -18.20
CA SER A 343 5.77 -13.16 -19.39
C SER A 343 4.62 -14.16 -19.17
N GLY A 344 4.41 -14.58 -17.91
CA GLY A 344 3.30 -15.44 -17.48
C GLY A 344 2.09 -14.68 -16.92
N ALA A 345 2.01 -13.36 -17.07
CA ALA A 345 0.91 -12.57 -16.50
C ALA A 345 -0.44 -12.90 -17.16
N GLY A 346 -1.51 -12.88 -16.36
CA GLY A 346 -2.84 -13.33 -16.73
C GLY A 346 -3.12 -14.77 -16.28
N VAL A 347 -4.20 -15.35 -16.81
CA VAL A 347 -4.68 -16.69 -16.42
C VAL A 347 -3.69 -17.81 -16.78
N LEU A 348 -3.42 -18.68 -15.81
CA LEU A 348 -2.49 -19.81 -15.94
C LEU A 348 -3.02 -20.92 -16.86
N GLY A 349 -2.19 -21.38 -17.79
CA GLY A 349 -2.41 -22.55 -18.66
C GLY A 349 -2.37 -23.92 -17.96
N CYS A 350 -2.85 -23.97 -16.72
CA CYS A 350 -2.91 -25.14 -15.84
C CYS A 350 -3.61 -26.35 -16.46
N ARG A 351 -3.27 -27.56 -16.00
CA ARG A 351 -3.98 -28.80 -16.34
C ARG A 351 -4.22 -29.64 -15.09
N ARG A 352 -5.43 -30.17 -14.92
CA ARG A 352 -5.80 -31.05 -13.80
C ARG A 352 -4.81 -32.22 -13.67
N GLY A 353 -4.27 -32.43 -12.47
CA GLY A 353 -3.29 -33.50 -12.20
C GLY A 353 -1.86 -33.20 -12.68
N ARG A 354 -1.56 -31.93 -13.02
CA ARG A 354 -0.20 -31.45 -13.24
C ARG A 354 0.05 -30.20 -12.39
N GLN A 355 1.31 -29.94 -12.07
CA GLN A 355 1.72 -28.70 -11.42
C GLN A 355 1.48 -27.50 -12.36
N CYS A 356 1.13 -26.37 -11.76
CA CYS A 356 1.33 -25.02 -12.28
C CYS A 356 2.45 -24.38 -11.43
#